data_AF-A0A6C0KZY2-F1
#
_entry.id   AF-A0A6C0KZY2-F1
#
_cell.length_a   1.000
_cell.length_b   1.000
_cell.length_c   1.000
_cell.angle_alpha   90.00
_cell.angle_beta   90.00
_cell.angle_gamma   90.00
#
_symmetry.space_group_name_H-M   'P 1'
#
loop_
_entity.id
_entity.type
_entity.pdbx_description
1 polymer ?
#
loop_
_entity_poly.entity_id
_entity_poly.type
_entity_poly.pdbx_seq_one_letter_code
_entity_poly.pdbx_strand_id
1 'polypeptide(L)'
;MALSTGLHTATDVTMRLREFTLTTYNNLPNTLFIASFVLGAIQGNLPMLWVSLGFVLNAAATGLLQELLGLIFPSEPQIWQPTSATCSVLPEFTKGSEKIIVSPSMWFSSTTYFVVFVFYNAVQVALRPVSKGADSKKVDTRIAFSMSVIMLSVFFFALIMLRGFTGCETWMGSILGILLGTGFGIGYWHLLDVCSSGIPPDILNIVAATAPEPKEDPTPVVCVA
;
A
#
# COMPACT_ATOMS: atom_id res chain seq x y z
N MET A 1 -3.00 7.56 49.00
CA MET A 1 -1.92 8.10 48.17
C MET A 1 -1.55 7.17 47.01
N ALA A 2 -1.36 5.85 47.22
CA ALA A 2 -1.04 4.89 46.14
C ALA A 2 -2.09 4.73 45.01
N LEU A 3 -3.37 4.98 45.30
CA LEU A 3 -4.44 4.89 44.29
C LEU A 3 -4.39 6.03 43.26
N SER A 4 -3.89 7.21 43.66
CA SER A 4 -3.80 8.39 42.78
C SER A 4 -2.67 8.24 41.76
N THR A 5 -1.52 7.71 42.16
CA THR A 5 -0.39 7.43 41.26
C THR A 5 -0.70 6.33 40.23
N GLY A 6 -1.47 5.32 40.61
CA GLY A 6 -1.93 4.28 39.68
C GLY A 6 -2.87 4.82 38.59
N LEU A 7 -3.79 5.73 38.95
CA LEU A 7 -4.72 6.33 37.99
C LEU A 7 -4.01 7.24 36.98
N HIS A 8 -3.06 8.07 37.43
CA HIS A 8 -2.26 8.93 36.54
C HIS A 8 -1.41 8.11 35.54
N THR A 9 -0.82 7.01 36.00
CA THR A 9 -0.01 6.14 35.12
C THR A 9 -0.89 5.46 34.06
N ALA A 10 -2.08 4.97 34.43
CA ALA A 10 -2.99 4.32 33.50
C ALA A 10 -3.52 5.29 32.42
N THR A 11 -3.86 6.54 32.80
CA THR A 11 -4.29 7.57 31.85
C THR A 11 -3.17 7.97 30.88
N ASP A 12 -1.94 8.08 31.37
CA ASP A 12 -0.79 8.43 30.53
C ASP A 12 -0.49 7.34 29.50
N VAL A 13 -0.57 6.06 29.88
CA VAL A 13 -0.37 4.93 28.97
C VAL A 13 -1.45 4.90 27.90
N THR A 14 -2.73 5.10 28.25
CA THR A 14 -3.82 5.09 27.27
C THR A 14 -3.73 6.26 26.29
N MET A 15 -3.35 7.45 26.77
CA MET A 15 -3.13 8.62 25.90
C MET A 15 -1.99 8.37 24.90
N ARG A 16 -0.85 7.85 25.37
CA ARG A 16 0.29 7.54 24.49
C ARG A 16 -0.03 6.45 23.48
N LEU A 17 -0.74 5.40 23.89
CA LEU A 17 -1.15 4.34 22.97
C LEU A 17 -2.09 4.86 21.88
N ARG A 18 -3.03 5.74 22.25
CA ARG A 18 -3.91 6.41 21.29
C ARG A 18 -3.13 7.28 20.31
N GLU A 19 -2.22 8.10 20.80
CA GLU A 19 -1.37 8.98 19.98
C GLU A 19 -0.50 8.17 19.02
N PHE A 20 0.13 7.10 19.51
CA PHE A 20 0.93 6.19 18.68
C PHE A 20 0.08 5.53 17.59
N THR A 21 -1.12 5.04 17.93
CA THR A 21 -2.01 4.38 16.97
C THR A 21 -2.48 5.35 15.89
N LEU A 22 -2.92 6.55 16.28
CA LEU A 22 -3.37 7.58 15.34
C LEU A 22 -2.22 8.08 14.45
N THR A 23 -1.03 8.28 15.03
CA THR A 23 0.16 8.69 14.29
C THR A 23 0.58 7.62 13.28
N THR A 24 0.57 6.35 13.69
CA THR A 24 0.88 5.22 12.80
C THR A 24 -0.16 5.10 11.69
N TYR A 25 -1.45 5.28 11.99
CA TYR A 25 -2.52 5.23 11.00
C TYR A 25 -2.44 6.38 9.99
N ASN A 26 -2.19 7.61 10.46
CA ASN A 26 -2.02 8.77 9.59
C ASN A 26 -0.78 8.62 8.68
N ASN A 27 0.31 8.05 9.21
CA ASN A 27 1.55 7.81 8.46
C ASN A 27 1.57 6.47 7.72
N LEU A 28 0.47 5.72 7.73
CA LEU A 28 0.42 4.37 7.16
C LEU A 28 0.99 4.29 5.73
N PRO A 29 0.62 5.16 4.76
CA PRO A 29 1.22 5.08 3.43
C PRO A 29 2.75 5.25 3.43
N ASN A 30 3.28 6.17 4.25
CA ASN A 30 4.72 6.38 4.40
C ASN A 30 5.39 5.16 5.04
N THR A 31 4.78 4.58 6.07
CA THR A 31 5.26 3.35 6.72
C THR A 31 5.30 2.18 5.74
N LEU A 32 4.26 2.00 4.93
CA LEU A 32 4.20 0.94 3.91
C LEU A 32 5.28 1.16 2.84
N PHE A 33 5.44 2.38 2.33
CA PHE A 33 6.49 2.72 1.38
C PHE A 33 7.89 2.42 1.93
N ILE A 34 8.21 2.93 3.12
CA ILE A 34 9.52 2.73 3.76
C ILE A 34 9.74 1.25 4.07
N ALA A 35 8.74 0.55 4.59
CA ALA A 35 8.86 -0.87 4.89
C ALA A 35 9.12 -1.69 3.62
N SER A 36 8.38 -1.47 2.54
CA SER A 36 8.61 -2.13 1.25
C SER A 36 9.99 -1.82 0.69
N PHE A 37 10.43 -0.56 0.75
CA PHE A 37 11.75 -0.16 0.27
C PHE A 37 12.88 -0.80 1.09
N VAL A 38 12.84 -0.68 2.41
CA VAL A 38 13.89 -1.17 3.33
C VAL A 38 13.94 -2.70 3.31
N LEU A 39 12.79 -3.38 3.41
CA LEU A 39 12.76 -4.85 3.35
C LEU A 39 13.20 -5.35 1.97
N GLY A 40 12.77 -4.69 0.90
CA GLY A 40 13.21 -5.00 -0.46
C GLY A 40 14.72 -4.86 -0.64
N ALA A 41 15.31 -3.77 -0.13
CA ALA A 41 16.74 -3.51 -0.22
C ALA A 41 17.57 -4.49 0.62
N ILE A 42 17.18 -4.75 1.87
CA ILE A 42 17.92 -5.64 2.78
C ILE A 42 17.86 -7.09 2.30
N GLN A 43 16.71 -7.55 1.82
CA GLN A 43 16.52 -8.94 1.40
C GLN A 43 16.94 -9.19 -0.06
N GLY A 44 17.27 -8.15 -0.82
CA GLY A 44 17.43 -8.25 -2.28
C GLY A 44 16.12 -8.68 -2.98
N ASN A 45 14.96 -8.40 -2.36
CA ASN A 45 13.65 -8.75 -2.88
C ASN A 45 13.19 -7.66 -3.87
N LEU A 46 13.51 -7.86 -5.15
CA LEU A 46 13.13 -6.96 -6.25
C LEU A 46 11.62 -6.64 -6.28
N PRO A 47 10.69 -7.60 -6.15
CA PRO A 47 9.26 -7.31 -6.03
C PRO A 47 8.90 -6.24 -4.99
N MET A 48 9.50 -6.26 -3.79
CA MET A 48 9.27 -5.24 -2.76
C MET A 48 9.83 -3.86 -3.14
N LEU A 49 10.96 -3.83 -3.87
CA LEU A 49 11.48 -2.58 -4.46
C LEU A 49 10.56 -2.05 -5.56
N TRP A 50 9.95 -2.93 -6.36
CA TRP A 50 8.99 -2.51 -7.37
C TRP A 50 7.72 -1.93 -6.74
N VAL A 51 7.24 -2.49 -5.64
CA VAL A 51 6.13 -1.92 -4.85
C VAL A 51 6.44 -0.49 -4.41
N SER A 52 7.65 -0.25 -3.88
CA SER A 52 8.05 1.09 -3.42
C SER A 52 8.21 2.08 -4.57
N LEU A 53 8.70 1.65 -5.73
CA LEU A 53 8.69 2.48 -6.93
C LEU A 53 7.26 2.85 -7.37
N GLY A 54 6.33 1.89 -7.33
CA GLY A 54 4.94 2.16 -7.68
C GLY A 54 4.24 3.12 -6.70
N PHE A 55 4.64 3.16 -5.42
CA PHE A 55 4.21 4.21 -4.49
C PHE A 55 4.63 5.60 -4.96
N VAL A 56 5.89 5.76 -5.43
CA VAL A 56 6.40 7.03 -5.94
C VAL A 56 5.61 7.46 -7.19
N LEU A 57 5.39 6.54 -8.13
CA LEU A 57 4.62 6.81 -9.34
C LEU A 57 3.16 7.18 -9.04
N ASN A 58 2.52 6.45 -8.12
CA ASN A 58 1.15 6.72 -7.69
C ASN A 58 1.04 8.08 -6.99
N ALA A 59 2.00 8.43 -6.11
CA ALA A 59 2.04 9.72 -5.44
C ALA A 59 2.23 10.87 -6.44
N ALA A 60 3.14 10.71 -7.41
CA ALA A 60 3.35 11.68 -8.48
C ALA A 60 2.08 11.88 -9.32
N ALA A 61 1.42 10.81 -9.74
CA ALA A 61 0.18 10.88 -10.50
C ALA A 61 -0.96 11.52 -9.70
N THR A 62 -1.06 11.20 -8.41
CA THR A 62 -2.04 11.82 -7.51
C THR A 62 -1.78 13.31 -7.40
N GLY A 63 -0.53 13.73 -7.16
CA GLY A 63 -0.15 15.14 -7.08
C GLY A 63 -0.43 15.90 -8.38
N LEU A 64 -0.12 15.34 -9.53
CA LEU A 64 -0.44 15.95 -10.83
C LEU A 64 -1.95 16.14 -11.02
N LEU A 65 -2.76 15.17 -10.60
CA LEU A 65 -4.21 15.27 -10.68
C LEU A 65 -4.78 16.25 -9.65
N GLN A 66 -4.18 16.37 -8.46
CA GLN A 66 -4.51 17.41 -7.48
C GLN A 66 -4.31 18.80 -8.08
N GLU A 67 -3.14 19.07 -8.67
CA GLU A 67 -2.86 20.36 -9.32
C GLU A 67 -3.84 20.65 -10.46
N LEU A 68 -4.12 19.66 -11.31
CA LEU A 68 -5.07 19.80 -12.40
C LEU A 68 -6.49 20.13 -11.91
N LEU A 69 -6.98 19.42 -10.87
CA LEU A 69 -8.28 19.69 -10.28
C LEU A 69 -8.34 21.05 -9.58
N GLY A 70 -7.26 21.45 -8.91
CA GLY A 70 -7.12 22.78 -8.30
C GLY A 70 -7.23 23.90 -9.34
N LEU A 71 -6.66 23.72 -10.53
CA LEU A 71 -6.75 24.68 -11.63
C LEU A 71 -8.16 24.75 -12.25
N ILE A 72 -8.82 23.61 -12.45
CA ILE A 72 -10.15 23.56 -13.09
C ILE A 72 -11.25 24.05 -12.14
N PHE A 73 -11.11 23.77 -10.83
CA PHE A 73 -12.14 24.02 -9.83
C PHE A 73 -11.56 24.79 -8.61
N PRO A 74 -11.23 26.09 -8.77
CA PRO A 74 -10.51 26.86 -7.76
C PRO A 74 -11.32 27.19 -6.49
N SER A 75 -12.64 27.01 -6.51
CA SER A 75 -13.53 27.38 -5.40
C SER A 75 -14.33 26.21 -4.83
N GLU A 76 -14.11 24.99 -5.33
CA GLU A 76 -14.88 23.82 -4.93
C GLU A 76 -14.43 23.31 -3.56
N PRO A 77 -15.30 23.29 -2.52
CA PRO A 77 -14.95 22.84 -1.17
C PRO A 77 -14.56 21.36 -1.11
N GLN A 78 -15.00 20.53 -2.07
CA GLN A 78 -14.57 19.13 -2.13
C GLN A 78 -13.09 18.97 -2.56
N ILE A 79 -12.47 20.01 -3.13
CA ILE A 79 -11.07 20.03 -3.60
C ILE A 79 -10.19 20.79 -2.63
N TRP A 80 -10.66 21.95 -2.18
CA TRP A 80 -9.93 22.84 -1.29
C TRP A 80 -10.44 22.73 0.15
N GLN A 81 -9.56 22.34 1.07
CA GLN A 81 -9.86 22.27 2.50
C GLN A 81 -8.93 23.21 3.29
N PRO A 82 -9.37 23.73 4.45
CA PRO A 82 -8.49 24.50 5.32
C PRO A 82 -7.33 23.63 5.80
N THR A 83 -6.14 24.21 5.87
CA THR A 83 -4.94 23.49 6.29
C THR A 83 -5.07 23.00 7.74
N SER A 84 -5.02 21.69 7.95
CA SER A 84 -4.96 21.07 9.27
C SER A 84 -3.72 20.19 9.38
N ALA A 85 -2.89 20.43 10.40
CA ALA A 85 -1.69 19.64 10.66
C ALA A 85 -1.99 18.15 10.90
N THR A 86 -3.21 17.81 11.33
CA THR A 86 -3.62 16.43 11.62
C THR A 86 -3.99 15.64 10.35
N CYS A 87 -4.21 16.33 9.23
CA CYS A 87 -4.69 15.71 7.99
C CYS A 87 -3.65 15.71 6.87
N SER A 88 -2.53 16.43 7.02
CA SER A 88 -1.45 16.44 6.03
C SER A 88 -0.53 15.22 6.20
N VAL A 89 -0.30 14.49 5.12
CA VAL A 89 0.70 13.40 5.03
C VAL A 89 2.13 13.96 4.98
N LEU A 90 2.27 15.23 4.55
CA LEU A 90 3.53 15.94 4.37
C LEU A 90 3.43 17.36 4.99
N PRO A 91 3.42 17.47 6.33
CA PRO A 91 3.09 18.71 7.03
C PRO A 91 4.09 19.85 6.80
N GLU A 92 5.34 19.53 6.44
CA GLU A 92 6.38 20.55 6.23
C GLU A 92 6.17 21.38 4.96
N PHE A 93 5.55 20.81 3.94
CA PHE A 93 5.29 21.48 2.66
C PHE A 93 4.07 22.39 2.68
N THR A 94 3.23 22.29 3.71
CA THR A 94 1.99 23.06 3.84
C THR A 94 2.12 24.32 4.71
N LYS A 95 3.32 24.66 5.16
CA LYS A 95 3.56 25.86 6.00
C LYS A 95 3.32 27.13 5.18
N GLY A 96 2.22 27.83 5.44
CA GLY A 96 1.94 29.16 4.90
C GLY A 96 0.73 29.26 3.95
N SER A 97 0.10 28.14 3.58
CA SER A 97 -1.16 28.19 2.82
C SER A 97 -2.37 28.08 3.75
N GLU A 98 -3.38 28.93 3.54
CA GLU A 98 -4.67 28.86 4.27
C GLU A 98 -5.51 27.66 3.82
N LYS A 99 -5.34 27.24 2.55
CA LYS A 99 -6.05 26.11 1.95
C LYS A 99 -5.08 25.14 1.28
N ILE A 100 -5.41 23.86 1.33
CA ILE A 100 -4.69 22.78 0.64
C ILE A 100 -5.61 22.03 -0.31
N ILE A 101 -5.04 21.50 -1.38
CA ILE A 101 -5.73 20.61 -2.31
C ILE A 101 -5.72 19.20 -1.71
N VAL A 102 -6.91 18.64 -1.46
CA VAL A 102 -7.07 17.32 -0.84
C VAL A 102 -7.68 16.28 -1.78
N SER A 103 -8.03 16.66 -3.01
CA SER A 103 -8.68 15.79 -3.98
C SER A 103 -7.86 15.67 -5.27
N PRO A 104 -7.48 14.45 -5.71
CA PRO A 104 -7.71 13.16 -5.06
C PRO A 104 -6.95 13.05 -3.73
N SER A 105 -7.44 12.21 -2.81
CA SER A 105 -6.77 11.98 -1.53
C SER A 105 -5.49 11.18 -1.73
N MET A 106 -4.35 11.78 -1.36
CA MET A 106 -3.05 11.11 -1.42
C MET A 106 -2.97 9.91 -0.47
N TRP A 107 -3.60 10.01 0.70
CA TRP A 107 -3.65 8.93 1.68
C TRP A 107 -4.45 7.74 1.15
N PHE A 108 -5.68 7.98 0.65
CA PHE A 108 -6.50 6.91 0.07
C PHE A 108 -5.88 6.31 -1.19
N SER A 109 -5.33 7.15 -2.06
CA SER A 109 -4.64 6.69 -3.28
C SER A 109 -3.49 5.74 -2.96
N SER A 110 -2.61 6.14 -2.05
CA SER A 110 -1.39 5.36 -1.73
C SER A 110 -1.69 4.08 -0.95
N THR A 111 -2.60 4.14 0.03
CA THR A 111 -3.00 2.95 0.81
C THR A 111 -3.78 1.96 -0.05
N THR A 112 -4.71 2.45 -0.88
CA THR A 112 -5.47 1.60 -1.81
C THR A 112 -4.56 0.97 -2.85
N TYR A 113 -3.61 1.73 -3.41
CA TYR A 113 -2.59 1.19 -4.32
C TYR A 113 -1.91 -0.04 -3.71
N PHE A 114 -1.38 0.07 -2.50
CA PHE A 114 -0.69 -1.04 -1.85
C PHE A 114 -1.59 -2.26 -1.67
N VAL A 115 -2.79 -2.06 -1.13
CA VAL A 115 -3.71 -3.16 -0.85
C VAL A 115 -4.18 -3.84 -2.12
N VAL A 116 -4.57 -3.07 -3.13
CA VAL A 116 -5.02 -3.60 -4.42
C VAL A 116 -3.86 -4.29 -5.12
N PHE A 117 -2.65 -3.74 -5.09
CA PHE A 117 -1.47 -4.37 -5.68
C PHE A 117 -1.17 -5.73 -5.04
N VAL A 118 -1.16 -5.80 -3.70
CA VAL A 118 -0.94 -7.06 -2.96
C VAL A 118 -2.07 -8.05 -3.16
N PHE A 119 -3.33 -7.60 -3.11
CA PHE A 119 -4.51 -8.41 -3.37
C PHE A 119 -4.46 -9.03 -4.76
N TYR A 120 -4.25 -8.19 -5.78
CA TYR A 120 -4.21 -8.61 -7.18
C TYR A 120 -3.05 -9.57 -7.41
N ASN A 121 -1.87 -9.29 -6.83
CA ASN A 121 -0.74 -10.19 -6.86
C ASN A 121 -1.07 -11.58 -6.29
N ALA A 122 -1.68 -11.63 -5.11
CA ALA A 122 -2.06 -12.89 -4.46
C ALA A 122 -3.09 -13.67 -5.28
N VAL A 123 -4.08 -12.99 -5.88
CA VAL A 123 -5.04 -13.62 -6.79
C VAL A 123 -4.33 -14.23 -7.99
N GLN A 124 -3.43 -13.49 -8.63
CA GLN A 124 -2.69 -13.98 -9.80
C GLN A 124 -1.81 -15.18 -9.42
N VAL A 125 -1.12 -15.14 -8.29
CA VAL A 125 -0.31 -16.26 -7.78
C VAL A 125 -1.16 -17.50 -7.49
N ALA A 126 -2.34 -17.33 -6.88
CA ALA A 126 -3.25 -18.43 -6.58
C ALA A 126 -3.79 -19.12 -7.86
N LEU A 127 -4.09 -18.32 -8.89
CA LEU A 127 -4.67 -18.78 -10.15
C LEU A 127 -3.64 -19.34 -11.13
N ARG A 128 -2.33 -19.21 -10.86
CA ARG A 128 -1.30 -19.72 -11.77
C ARG A 128 -1.39 -21.24 -11.93
N PRO A 129 -1.25 -21.75 -13.17
CA PRO A 129 -1.25 -23.18 -13.43
C PRO A 129 -0.09 -23.85 -12.68
N VAL A 130 -0.32 -25.09 -12.27
CA VAL A 130 0.66 -25.90 -11.57
C VAL A 130 1.62 -26.53 -12.59
N SER A 131 2.92 -26.43 -12.35
CA SER A 131 3.94 -27.07 -13.20
C SER A 131 3.78 -28.60 -13.18
N LYS A 132 3.95 -29.25 -14.33
CA LYS A 132 3.85 -30.72 -14.44
C LYS A 132 4.86 -31.38 -13.50
N GLY A 133 4.38 -32.22 -12.58
CA GLY A 133 5.21 -32.93 -11.61
C GLY A 133 5.57 -32.13 -10.35
N ALA A 134 4.93 -30.98 -10.11
CA ALA A 134 5.08 -30.28 -8.83
C ALA A 134 4.47 -31.10 -7.67
N ASP A 135 5.12 -31.04 -6.52
CA ASP A 135 4.62 -31.64 -5.27
C ASP A 135 3.30 -30.98 -4.85
N SER A 136 2.27 -31.81 -4.62
CA SER A 136 0.95 -31.34 -4.17
C SER A 136 1.04 -30.53 -2.88
N LYS A 137 1.95 -30.88 -1.96
CA LYS A 137 2.10 -30.15 -0.69
C LYS A 137 2.57 -28.70 -0.90
N LYS A 138 3.46 -28.46 -1.87
CA LYS A 138 3.94 -27.12 -2.22
C LYS A 138 2.82 -26.30 -2.87
N VAL A 139 2.01 -26.93 -3.72
CA VAL A 139 0.84 -26.30 -4.36
C VAL A 139 -0.20 -25.88 -3.32
N ASP A 140 -0.54 -26.77 -2.38
CA ASP A 140 -1.49 -26.48 -1.31
C ASP A 140 -1.00 -25.33 -0.42
N THR A 141 0.29 -25.31 -0.10
CA THR A 141 0.92 -24.22 0.67
C THR A 141 0.81 -22.88 -0.07
N ARG A 142 1.07 -22.86 -1.39
CA ARG A 142 0.93 -21.65 -2.22
C ARG A 142 -0.49 -21.12 -2.17
N ILE A 143 -1.49 -21.99 -2.35
CA ILE A 143 -2.90 -21.61 -2.37
C ILE A 143 -3.32 -21.10 -0.98
N ALA A 144 -2.98 -21.82 0.09
CA ALA A 144 -3.34 -21.44 1.46
C ALA A 144 -2.75 -20.07 1.85
N PHE A 145 -1.48 -19.83 1.52
CA PHE A 145 -0.85 -18.55 1.80
C PHE A 145 -1.48 -17.42 0.98
N SER A 146 -1.71 -17.63 -0.32
CA SER A 146 -2.34 -16.63 -1.20
C SER A 146 -3.74 -16.27 -0.71
N MET A 147 -4.54 -17.27 -0.29
CA MET A 147 -5.87 -17.05 0.29
C MET A 147 -5.82 -16.25 1.58
N SER A 148 -4.81 -16.50 2.43
CA SER A 148 -4.61 -15.74 3.66
C SER A 148 -4.32 -14.26 3.37
N VAL A 149 -3.50 -13.98 2.35
CA VAL A 149 -3.20 -12.59 1.93
C VAL A 149 -4.43 -11.92 1.31
N ILE A 150 -5.23 -12.63 0.52
CA ILE A 150 -6.49 -12.12 -0.02
C ILE A 150 -7.42 -11.69 1.11
N MET A 151 -7.62 -12.55 2.12
CA MET A 151 -8.48 -12.24 3.28
C MET A 151 -7.94 -11.06 4.09
N LEU A 152 -6.63 -11.01 4.34
CA LEU A 152 -5.99 -9.90 5.04
C LEU A 152 -6.14 -8.59 4.27
N SER A 153 -6.01 -8.63 2.94
CA SER A 153 -6.16 -7.45 2.09
C SER A 153 -7.59 -6.91 2.12
N VAL A 154 -8.61 -7.77 2.09
CA VAL A 154 -10.02 -7.37 2.24
C VAL A 154 -10.26 -6.73 3.61
N PHE A 155 -9.75 -7.34 4.68
CA PHE A 155 -9.85 -6.77 6.02
C PHE A 155 -9.15 -5.40 6.12
N PHE A 156 -7.95 -5.29 5.56
CA PHE A 156 -7.19 -4.04 5.59
C PHE A 156 -7.86 -2.95 4.73
N PHE A 157 -8.48 -3.32 3.61
CA PHE A 157 -9.31 -2.42 2.82
C PHE A 157 -10.49 -1.87 3.63
N ALA A 158 -11.17 -2.71 4.42
CA ALA A 158 -12.24 -2.25 5.32
C ALA A 158 -11.72 -1.28 6.39
N LEU A 159 -10.53 -1.52 6.95
CA LEU A 159 -9.90 -0.59 7.90
C LEU A 159 -9.49 0.74 7.26
N ILE A 160 -9.09 0.74 5.99
CA ILE A 160 -8.78 1.96 5.23
C ILE A 160 -10.05 2.81 5.07
N MET A 161 -11.21 2.20 4.81
CA MET A 161 -12.48 2.92 4.69
C MET A 161 -12.86 3.67 5.97
N LEU A 162 -12.40 3.24 7.15
CA LEU A 162 -12.65 3.94 8.40
C LEU A 162 -12.03 5.35 8.44
N ARG A 163 -10.99 5.62 7.64
CA ARG A 163 -10.39 6.96 7.50
C ARG A 163 -11.40 7.97 6.98
N GLY A 164 -12.35 7.54 6.14
CA GLY A 164 -13.37 8.41 5.58
C GLY A 164 -14.22 9.10 6.64
N PHE A 165 -14.31 8.53 7.85
CA PHE A 165 -15.07 9.10 8.97
C PHE A 165 -14.28 10.09 9.84
N THR A 166 -12.97 10.27 9.60
CA THR A 166 -12.16 11.17 10.46
C THR A 166 -12.28 12.65 10.08
N GLY A 167 -12.99 12.97 8.99
CA GLY A 167 -13.15 14.36 8.51
C GLY A 167 -11.89 14.98 7.92
N CYS A 168 -10.82 14.20 7.74
CA CYS A 168 -9.58 14.68 7.10
C CYS A 168 -9.63 14.64 5.58
N GLU A 169 -10.61 13.92 5.02
CA GLU A 169 -10.73 13.64 3.61
C GLU A 169 -12.13 14.04 3.15
N THR A 170 -12.25 14.52 1.91
CA THR A 170 -13.55 14.78 1.29
C THR A 170 -14.07 13.50 0.65
N TRP A 171 -15.39 13.37 0.48
CA TRP A 171 -15.97 12.19 -0.19
C TRP A 171 -15.42 12.05 -1.61
N MET A 172 -15.32 13.18 -2.33
CA MET A 172 -14.73 13.20 -3.66
C MET A 172 -13.25 12.82 -3.64
N GLY A 173 -12.46 13.39 -2.72
CA GLY A 173 -11.05 13.03 -2.54
C GLY A 173 -10.86 11.54 -2.25
N SER A 174 -11.71 10.98 -1.39
CA SER A 174 -11.68 9.56 -1.02
C SER A 174 -11.99 8.66 -2.22
N ILE A 175 -13.10 8.93 -2.93
CA ILE A 175 -13.52 8.13 -4.10
C ILE A 175 -12.48 8.20 -5.22
N LEU A 176 -12.03 9.41 -5.57
CA LEU A 176 -11.01 9.58 -6.61
C LEU A 176 -9.67 8.94 -6.19
N GLY A 177 -9.31 9.05 -4.91
CA GLY A 177 -8.12 8.38 -4.36
C GLY A 177 -8.21 6.87 -4.50
N ILE A 178 -9.33 6.25 -4.08
CA ILE A 178 -9.55 4.80 -4.21
C ILE A 178 -9.49 4.36 -5.68
N LEU A 179 -10.16 5.08 -6.58
CA LEU A 179 -10.16 4.76 -8.01
C LEU A 179 -8.76 4.85 -8.61
N LEU A 180 -8.03 5.93 -8.30
CA LEU A 180 -6.68 6.14 -8.79
C LEU A 180 -5.72 5.08 -8.25
N GLY A 181 -5.74 4.84 -6.94
CA GLY A 181 -4.91 3.81 -6.31
C GLY A 181 -5.21 2.41 -6.83
N THR A 182 -6.49 2.07 -7.03
CA THR A 182 -6.90 0.78 -7.63
C THR A 182 -6.39 0.64 -9.06
N GLY A 183 -6.60 1.67 -9.87
CA GLY A 183 -6.14 1.70 -11.26
C GLY A 183 -4.63 1.57 -11.37
N PHE A 184 -3.87 2.30 -10.54
CA PHE A 184 -2.42 2.18 -10.46
C PHE A 184 -2.00 0.79 -9.96
N GLY A 185 -2.64 0.23 -8.93
CA GLY A 185 -2.30 -1.09 -8.41
C GLY A 185 -2.41 -2.18 -9.47
N ILE A 186 -3.52 -2.21 -10.21
CA ILE A 186 -3.74 -3.21 -11.27
C ILE A 186 -2.86 -2.90 -12.50
N GLY A 187 -2.85 -1.66 -12.95
CA GLY A 187 -2.12 -1.25 -14.16
C GLY A 187 -0.61 -1.40 -14.01
N TYR A 188 -0.06 -1.02 -12.87
CA TYR A 188 1.36 -1.17 -12.57
C TYR A 188 1.75 -2.64 -12.43
N TRP A 189 0.89 -3.50 -11.86
CA TRP A 189 1.15 -4.94 -11.85
C TRP A 189 1.27 -5.50 -13.28
N HIS A 190 0.37 -5.10 -14.19
CA HIS A 190 0.44 -5.54 -15.58
C HIS A 190 1.69 -5.03 -16.30
N LEU A 191 2.12 -3.79 -16.02
CA LEU A 191 3.38 -3.27 -16.53
C LEU A 191 4.55 -4.16 -16.11
N LEU A 192 4.61 -4.54 -14.83
CA LEU A 192 5.66 -5.42 -14.31
C LEU A 192 5.60 -6.84 -14.91
N ASP A 193 4.40 -7.40 -15.10
CA ASP A 193 4.24 -8.74 -15.69
C ASP A 193 4.73 -8.76 -17.15
N VAL A 194 4.45 -7.70 -17.93
CA VAL A 194 4.95 -7.54 -19.30
C VAL A 194 6.49 -7.40 -19.32
N CYS A 195 7.06 -6.63 -18.40
CA CYS A 195 8.52 -6.44 -18.33
C CYS A 195 9.28 -7.68 -17.83
N SER A 196 8.64 -8.56 -17.04
CA SER A 196 9.33 -9.65 -16.33
C SER A 196 9.33 -10.99 -17.08
N SER A 197 9.05 -11.02 -18.39
CA SER A 197 9.14 -12.22 -19.25
C SER A 197 8.41 -13.46 -18.68
N GLY A 198 7.28 -13.26 -17.99
CA GLY A 198 6.44 -14.34 -17.46
C GLY A 198 6.73 -14.78 -16.01
N ILE A 199 7.76 -14.24 -15.36
CA ILE A 199 7.94 -14.39 -13.90
C ILE A 199 7.07 -13.32 -13.22
N PRO A 200 6.06 -13.70 -12.42
CA PRO A 200 5.22 -12.71 -11.77
C PRO A 200 6.10 -11.93 -10.79
N PRO A 201 5.82 -10.64 -10.56
CA PRO A 201 6.43 -9.91 -9.46
C PRO A 201 5.90 -10.49 -8.15
N ASP A 202 6.39 -11.63 -7.71
CA ASP A 202 5.91 -12.35 -6.53
C ASP A 202 6.43 -11.67 -5.26
N ILE A 203 5.70 -10.64 -4.83
CA ILE A 203 5.98 -9.83 -3.65
C ILE A 203 6.14 -10.70 -2.40
N LEU A 204 5.34 -11.76 -2.35
CA LEU A 204 5.20 -12.64 -1.22
C LEU A 204 6.23 -13.79 -1.25
N ASN A 205 7.01 -13.88 -2.32
CA ASN A 205 8.03 -14.90 -2.56
C ASN A 205 7.50 -16.35 -2.43
N ILE A 206 6.21 -16.55 -2.65
CA ILE A 206 5.52 -17.84 -2.52
C ILE A 206 5.90 -18.78 -3.68
N VAL A 207 6.00 -18.24 -4.89
CA VAL A 207 6.34 -18.95 -6.13
C VAL A 207 7.80 -19.39 -6.10
N ALA A 208 8.72 -18.54 -5.62
CA ALA A 208 10.13 -18.93 -5.48
C ALA A 208 10.32 -20.08 -4.47
N ALA A 209 9.53 -20.10 -3.40
CA ALA A 209 9.52 -21.19 -2.41
C ALA A 209 8.86 -22.49 -2.92
N THR A 210 8.15 -22.43 -4.06
CA THR A 210 7.36 -23.56 -4.60
C THR A 210 7.82 -24.05 -5.97
N ALA A 211 8.91 -23.49 -6.51
CA ALA A 211 9.55 -24.02 -7.70
C ALA A 211 9.96 -25.49 -7.49
N PRO A 212 9.81 -26.36 -8.52
CA PRO A 212 10.34 -27.72 -8.44
C PRO A 212 11.85 -27.66 -8.18
N GLU A 213 12.37 -28.61 -7.41
CA GLU A 213 13.82 -28.73 -7.25
C GLU A 213 14.45 -28.83 -8.64
N PRO A 214 15.52 -28.07 -8.93
CA PRO A 214 16.14 -28.12 -10.24
C PRO A 214 16.58 -29.56 -10.49
N LYS A 215 15.95 -30.20 -11.48
CA LYS A 215 16.46 -31.44 -12.06
C LYS A 215 17.76 -31.09 -12.78
N GLU A 216 18.89 -31.13 -12.08
CA GLU A 216 20.27 -31.15 -12.60
C GLU A 216 20.55 -30.43 -13.95
N ASP A 217 19.94 -29.26 -14.21
CA ASP A 217 20.34 -28.42 -15.34
C ASP A 217 21.09 -27.21 -14.77
N PRO A 218 22.43 -27.15 -14.92
CA PRO A 218 23.31 -26.28 -14.13
C PRO A 218 23.34 -24.82 -14.63
N THR A 219 22.32 -24.36 -15.35
CA THR A 219 22.27 -22.97 -15.80
C THR A 219 21.17 -22.22 -15.06
N PRO A 220 21.50 -21.48 -13.99
CA PRO A 220 20.59 -20.45 -13.51
C PRO A 220 20.41 -19.45 -14.64
N VAL A 221 19.23 -19.44 -15.24
CA VAL A 221 18.84 -18.39 -16.19
C VAL A 221 18.60 -17.14 -15.37
N VAL A 222 19.68 -16.44 -15.04
CA VAL A 222 19.60 -15.07 -14.55
C VAL A 222 19.10 -14.25 -15.73
N CYS A 223 17.85 -13.78 -15.64
CA CYS A 223 17.32 -12.83 -16.61
C CYS A 223 18.05 -11.50 -16.40
N VAL A 224 19.16 -11.32 -17.09
CA VAL A 224 19.76 -10.01 -17.34
C VAL A 224 18.92 -9.37 -18.46
N ALA A 225 18.41 -8.17 -18.20
CA ALA A 225 17.70 -7.36 -19.19
C ALA A 225 18.56 -7.11 -20.45
#